data_AF-A0A5J4LT03-F1
#
_entry.id   AF-A0A5J4LT03-F1
#
_cell.length_a   1.000
_cell.length_b   1.000
_cell.length_c   1.000
_cell.angle_alpha   90.00
_cell.angle_beta   90.00
_cell.angle_gamma   90.00
#
_symmetry.space_group_name_H-M   'P 1'
#
loop_
_entity.id
_entity.type
_entity.pdbx_description
1 polymer ?
#
loop_
_entity_poly.entity_id
_entity_poly.type
_entity_poly.pdbx_seq_one_letter_code
_entity_poly.pdbx_strand_id
1 'polypeptide(L)'
;MLLVEVKSVRPTAHLRLASEQRVDEVRRMLGRAYEQIDNTAALIAGGQKEFAEVPADRPVQGLIVTMEPFHIVNAPMQRPQLPATTVPITVCSISELENMVTITDAPVGRLLLERAADPQRSTYALREALSGHTHARNAVLDAGWDSYPWRDAAPGQVASEPAGTAK
;
A
#
# COMPACT_ATOMS: atom_id res chain seq x y z
N MET A 1 4.10 15.38 -4.11
CA MET A 1 2.75 14.90 -4.45
C MET A 1 2.76 13.37 -4.46
N LEU A 2 1.70 12.74 -3.97
CA LEU A 2 1.57 11.28 -3.93
C LEU A 2 0.41 10.85 -4.83
N LEU A 3 0.67 9.97 -5.79
CA LEU A 3 -0.34 9.33 -6.62
C LEU A 3 -0.50 7.89 -6.14
N VAL A 4 -1.73 7.48 -5.81
CA VAL A 4 -2.01 6.16 -5.25
C VAL A 4 -2.94 5.40 -6.19
N GLU A 5 -2.50 4.23 -6.64
CA GLU A 5 -3.34 3.28 -7.40
C GLU A 5 -3.57 2.03 -6.54
N VAL A 6 -4.83 1.70 -6.28
CA VAL A 6 -5.20 0.56 -5.43
C VAL A 6 -5.65 -0.61 -6.30
N LYS A 7 -5.09 -1.79 -6.06
CA LYS A 7 -5.45 -3.04 -6.71
C LYS A 7 -5.87 -4.08 -5.67
N SER A 8 -7.06 -4.65 -5.85
CA SER A 8 -7.58 -5.74 -4.99
C SER A 8 -6.88 -7.09 -5.20
N VAL A 9 -5.71 -7.09 -5.84
CA VAL A 9 -5.00 -8.31 -6.26
C VAL A 9 -4.14 -8.89 -5.13
N ARG A 10 -3.99 -10.21 -5.16
CA ARG A 10 -3.16 -11.01 -4.24
C ARG A 10 -2.21 -11.89 -5.06
N PRO A 11 -0.96 -12.14 -4.62
CA PRO A 11 -0.03 -12.98 -5.36
C PRO A 11 -0.59 -14.39 -5.59
N THR A 12 -0.51 -14.87 -6.84
CA THR A 12 -0.90 -16.23 -7.21
C THR A 12 0.11 -17.27 -6.71
N ALA A 13 -0.24 -18.55 -6.76
CA ALA A 13 0.69 -19.64 -6.41
C ALA A 13 1.98 -19.59 -7.24
N HIS A 14 1.90 -19.26 -8.53
CA HIS A 14 3.04 -19.08 -9.42
C HIS A 14 4.01 -18.00 -8.93
N LEU A 15 3.48 -16.88 -8.43
CA LEU A 15 4.29 -15.81 -7.86
C LEU A 15 4.98 -16.25 -6.57
N ARG A 16 4.24 -16.95 -5.69
CA ARG A 16 4.74 -17.49 -4.42
C ARG A 16 5.84 -18.54 -4.61
N LEU A 17 5.69 -19.42 -5.61
CA LEU A 17 6.61 -20.52 -5.90
C LEU A 17 7.77 -20.17 -6.84
N ALA A 18 7.85 -18.92 -7.32
CA ALA A 18 8.90 -18.52 -8.24
C ALA A 18 8.92 -19.24 -9.58
N SER A 19 7.76 -19.64 -10.11
CA SER A 19 7.72 -20.32 -11.41
C SER A 19 8.12 -19.39 -12.56
N GLU A 20 8.46 -19.96 -13.71
CA GLU A 20 8.89 -19.22 -14.91
C GLU A 20 7.84 -18.20 -15.38
N GLN A 21 6.54 -18.49 -15.18
CA GLN A 21 5.42 -17.60 -15.51
C GLN A 21 5.25 -16.38 -14.59
N ARG A 22 6.09 -16.25 -13.55
CA ARG A 22 5.99 -15.16 -12.57
C ARG A 22 5.95 -13.79 -13.22
N VAL A 23 6.78 -13.57 -14.23
CA VAL A 23 6.95 -12.26 -14.88
C VAL A 23 5.65 -11.80 -15.53
N ASP A 24 5.06 -12.69 -16.33
CA ASP A 24 3.82 -12.42 -17.05
C ASP A 24 2.66 -12.21 -16.07
N GLU A 25 2.62 -12.98 -14.98
CA GLU A 25 1.61 -12.82 -13.94
C GLU A 25 1.73 -11.47 -13.21
N VAL A 26 2.94 -11.07 -12.80
CA VAL A 26 3.18 -9.75 -12.20
C VAL A 26 2.74 -8.64 -13.15
N ARG A 27 3.13 -8.75 -14.43
CA ARG A 27 2.80 -7.76 -15.46
C ARG A 27 1.29 -7.67 -15.70
N ARG A 28 0.60 -8.80 -15.80
CA ARG A 28 -0.86 -8.89 -15.95
C ARG A 28 -1.59 -8.23 -14.77
N MET A 29 -1.08 -8.41 -13.56
CA MET A 29 -1.73 -7.93 -12.34
C MET A 29 -1.45 -6.45 -12.04
N LEU A 30 -0.22 -5.98 -12.32
CA LEU A 30 0.24 -4.66 -11.88
C LEU A 30 0.61 -3.71 -13.03
N GLY A 31 0.84 -4.20 -14.25
CA GLY A 31 1.32 -3.38 -15.38
C GLY A 31 0.45 -2.15 -15.63
N ARG A 32 -0.88 -2.34 -15.70
CA ARG A 32 -1.83 -1.23 -15.87
C ARG A 32 -1.74 -0.19 -14.75
N ALA A 33 -1.41 -0.60 -13.52
CA ALA A 33 -1.27 0.34 -12.39
C ALA A 33 -0.07 1.29 -12.58
N TYR A 34 1.05 0.78 -13.09
CA TYR A 34 2.20 1.62 -13.46
C TYR A 34 1.83 2.64 -14.52
N GLU A 35 1.16 2.20 -15.58
CA GLU A 35 0.72 3.06 -16.69
C GLU A 35 -0.27 4.13 -16.21
N GLN A 36 -1.23 3.77 -15.35
CA GLN A 36 -2.19 4.71 -14.79
C GLN A 36 -1.50 5.83 -13.99
N ILE A 37 -0.55 5.48 -13.13
CA ILE A 37 0.19 6.47 -12.34
C ILE A 37 1.01 7.38 -13.27
N ASP A 38 1.75 6.81 -14.21
CA ASP A 38 2.66 7.58 -15.07
C ASP A 38 1.87 8.51 -16.02
N ASN A 39 0.78 8.02 -16.59
CA ASN A 39 -0.14 8.83 -17.40
C ASN A 39 -0.75 9.96 -16.57
N THR A 40 -1.20 9.68 -15.34
CA THR A 40 -1.76 10.72 -14.46
C THR A 40 -0.72 11.77 -14.11
N ALA A 41 0.53 11.37 -13.83
CA ALA A 41 1.62 12.30 -13.58
C ALA A 41 1.89 13.19 -14.80
N ALA A 42 1.88 12.62 -16.01
CA ALA A 42 2.06 13.37 -17.25
C ALA A 42 0.92 14.36 -17.51
N LEU A 43 -0.34 13.99 -17.23
CA LEU A 43 -1.49 14.88 -17.37
C LEU A 43 -1.43 16.06 -16.40
N ILE A 44 -1.00 15.82 -15.15
CA ILE A 44 -0.79 16.88 -14.15
C ILE A 44 0.34 17.81 -14.59
N ALA A 45 1.49 17.25 -14.97
CA ALA A 45 2.64 18.03 -15.43
C ALA A 45 2.32 18.83 -16.71
N GLY A 46 1.46 18.29 -17.57
CA GLY A 46 0.97 18.95 -18.78
C GLY A 46 -0.07 20.05 -18.53
N GLY A 47 -0.48 20.30 -17.29
CA GLY A 47 -1.44 21.36 -16.94
C GLY A 47 -2.85 21.11 -17.46
N GLN A 48 -3.26 19.84 -17.57
CA GLN A 48 -4.62 19.49 -18.02
C GLN A 48 -5.67 20.09 -17.08
N LYS A 49 -6.77 20.58 -17.67
CA LYS A 49 -7.77 21.38 -16.94
C LYS A 49 -8.40 20.63 -15.78
N GLU A 50 -8.60 19.33 -15.94
CA GLU A 50 -9.15 18.42 -14.94
C GLU A 50 -8.26 18.31 -13.69
N PHE A 51 -6.98 18.66 -13.82
CA PHE A 51 -5.99 18.63 -12.74
C PHE A 51 -5.51 20.02 -12.32
N ALA A 52 -6.22 21.09 -12.68
CA ALA A 52 -5.78 22.47 -12.42
C ALA A 52 -5.57 22.78 -10.92
N GLU A 53 -6.30 22.10 -10.03
CA GLU A 53 -6.17 22.26 -8.57
C GLU A 53 -5.00 21.45 -7.98
N VAL A 54 -4.40 20.55 -8.76
CA VAL A 54 -3.32 19.70 -8.32
C VAL A 54 -1.98 20.40 -8.55
N PRO A 55 -1.20 20.70 -7.49
CA PRO A 55 0.09 21.38 -7.66
C PRO A 55 1.09 20.52 -8.45
N ALA A 56 1.58 21.08 -9.55
CA ALA A 56 2.52 20.47 -10.48
C ALA A 56 3.99 20.87 -10.23
N ASP A 57 4.25 21.68 -9.20
CA ASP A 57 5.54 22.30 -8.88
C ASP A 57 6.42 21.47 -7.92
N ARG A 58 6.01 20.24 -7.59
CA ARG A 58 6.62 19.41 -6.55
C ARG A 58 6.87 17.98 -7.01
N PRO A 59 7.88 17.28 -6.45
CA PRO A 59 8.20 15.91 -6.82
C PRO A 59 6.98 14.97 -6.74
N VAL A 60 6.84 14.11 -7.74
CA VAL A 60 5.76 13.11 -7.82
C VAL A 60 6.30 11.75 -7.39
N GLN A 61 5.61 11.10 -6.46
CA GLN A 61 5.84 9.71 -6.08
C GLN A 61 4.57 8.91 -6.37
N GLY A 62 4.73 7.75 -7.02
CA GLY A 62 3.67 6.78 -7.20
C GLY A 62 3.68 5.70 -6.12
N LEU A 63 2.49 5.26 -5.71
CA LEU A 63 2.29 4.13 -4.81
C LEU A 63 1.24 3.20 -5.39
N ILE A 64 1.60 1.94 -5.62
CA ILE A 64 0.66 0.88 -5.98
C ILE A 64 0.38 0.06 -4.73
N VAL A 65 -0.87 0.02 -4.30
CA VAL A 65 -1.29 -0.70 -3.09
C VAL A 65 -1.96 -2.01 -3.49
N THR A 66 -1.51 -3.11 -2.89
CA THR A 66 -2.01 -4.47 -3.14
C THR A 66 -2.58 -5.09 -1.87
N MET A 67 -3.43 -6.13 -1.99
CA MET A 67 -4.04 -6.76 -0.82
C MET A 67 -3.07 -7.62 0.00
N GLU A 68 -2.04 -8.16 -0.65
CA GLU A 68 -1.03 -9.00 -0.03
C GLU A 68 0.36 -8.60 -0.55
N PRO A 69 1.45 -8.85 0.20
CA PRO A 69 2.79 -8.46 -0.21
C PRO A 69 3.27 -9.15 -1.50
N PHE A 70 3.71 -8.35 -2.47
CA PHE A 70 4.48 -8.83 -3.62
C PHE A 70 5.99 -8.68 -3.32
N HIS A 71 6.54 -9.63 -2.58
CA HIS A 71 7.85 -9.50 -1.91
C HIS A 71 9.03 -9.05 -2.79
N ILE A 72 9.04 -9.42 -4.06
CA ILE A 72 10.17 -9.16 -4.97
C ILE A 72 9.87 -8.13 -6.05
N VAL A 73 8.67 -7.52 -6.06
CA VAL A 73 8.24 -6.67 -7.17
C VAL A 73 9.08 -5.40 -7.33
N ASN A 74 9.56 -4.84 -6.22
CA ASN A 74 10.45 -3.68 -6.22
C ASN A 74 11.91 -4.06 -6.50
N ALA A 75 12.26 -5.36 -6.47
CA ALA A 75 13.65 -5.81 -6.58
C ALA A 75 14.23 -5.54 -7.98
N PRO A 76 15.57 -5.35 -8.10
CA PRO A 76 16.21 -4.99 -9.37
C PRO A 76 16.02 -6.02 -10.49
N MET A 77 15.79 -7.28 -10.13
CA MET A 77 15.54 -8.36 -11.09
C MET A 77 14.12 -8.33 -11.68
N GLN A 78 13.14 -7.82 -10.93
CA GLN A 78 11.72 -7.82 -11.33
C GLN A 78 11.29 -6.48 -11.92
N ARG A 79 11.81 -5.36 -11.39
CA ARG A 79 11.44 -4.00 -11.81
C ARG A 79 11.64 -3.72 -13.32
N PRO A 80 12.71 -4.17 -13.98
CA PRO A 80 12.90 -3.97 -15.42
C PRO A 80 11.89 -4.69 -16.31
N GLN A 81 11.17 -5.68 -15.77
CA GLN A 81 10.14 -6.43 -16.50
C GLN A 81 8.75 -5.77 -16.44
N LEU A 82 8.61 -4.77 -15.57
CA LEU A 82 7.42 -3.93 -15.42
C LEU A 82 7.52 -2.71 -16.34
N PRO A 83 6.38 -2.04 -16.66
CA PRO A 83 6.41 -0.83 -17.47
C PRO A 83 7.44 0.20 -16.96
N ALA A 84 8.19 0.78 -17.90
CA ALA A 84 9.04 1.93 -17.60
C ALA A 84 8.15 3.12 -17.25
N THR A 85 8.56 3.90 -16.26
CA THR A 85 7.79 5.06 -15.79
C THR A 85 8.73 6.25 -15.60
N THR A 86 8.21 7.44 -15.86
CA THR A 86 8.91 8.71 -15.67
C THR A 86 8.97 9.13 -14.21
N VAL A 87 7.98 8.69 -13.41
CA VAL A 87 7.96 8.92 -11.96
C VAL A 87 8.41 7.67 -11.19
N PRO A 88 9.03 7.85 -10.01
CA PRO A 88 9.33 6.73 -9.12
C PRO A 88 8.03 6.11 -8.61
N ILE A 89 7.91 4.79 -8.68
CA ILE A 89 6.74 4.04 -8.22
C ILE A 89 7.19 2.94 -7.27
N THR A 90 6.53 2.88 -6.10
CA THR A 90 6.72 1.81 -5.12
C THR A 90 5.46 0.95 -5.07
N VAL A 91 5.60 -0.36 -5.09
CA VAL A 91 4.49 -1.26 -4.77
C VAL A 91 4.57 -1.62 -3.29
N CYS A 92 3.44 -1.55 -2.60
CA CYS A 92 3.31 -1.99 -1.21
C CYS A 92 2.03 -2.81 -1.00
N SER A 93 2.00 -3.54 0.10
CA SER A 93 0.77 -4.18 0.60
C SER A 93 -0.08 -3.21 1.40
N ILE A 94 -1.36 -3.55 1.58
CA ILE A 94 -2.26 -2.80 2.45
C ILE A 94 -1.74 -2.73 3.89
N SER A 95 -1.15 -3.81 4.40
CA SER A 95 -0.56 -3.82 5.75
C SER A 95 0.62 -2.84 5.87
N GLU A 96 1.42 -2.66 4.82
CA GLU A 96 2.47 -1.65 4.80
C GLU A 96 1.90 -0.22 4.74
N LEU A 97 0.82 0.00 3.99
CA LEU A 97 0.11 1.28 3.99
C LEU A 97 -0.50 1.58 5.37
N GLU A 98 -1.18 0.62 5.98
CA GLU A 98 -1.77 0.74 7.32
C GLU A 98 -0.73 1.08 8.38
N ASN A 99 0.47 0.49 8.28
CA ASN A 99 1.59 0.83 9.16
C ASN A 99 2.18 2.21 8.85
N MET A 100 2.29 2.59 7.58
CA MET A 100 2.85 3.87 7.17
C MET A 100 2.01 5.05 7.67
N VAL A 101 0.68 4.95 7.63
CA VAL A 101 -0.22 6.06 8.03
C VAL A 101 -0.27 6.29 9.54
N THR A 102 0.34 5.41 10.34
CA THR A 102 0.41 5.58 11.80
C THR A 102 1.70 6.24 12.27
N ILE A 103 2.66 6.50 11.38
CA ILE A 103 3.91 7.19 11.73
C ILE A 103 3.63 8.62 12.18
N THR A 104 4.26 9.04 13.28
CA THR A 104 4.02 10.34 13.93
C THR A 104 5.25 11.22 14.06
N ASP A 105 6.46 10.65 13.99
CA ASP A 105 7.72 11.37 14.18
C ASP A 105 8.37 11.84 12.88
N ALA A 106 7.79 11.49 11.72
CA ALA A 106 8.26 11.92 10.42
C ALA A 106 7.09 12.09 9.41
N PRO A 107 7.15 13.09 8.50
CA PRO A 107 6.20 13.18 7.40
C PRO A 107 6.39 12.02 6.42
N VAL A 108 5.33 11.24 6.18
CA VAL A 108 5.35 10.09 5.26
C VAL A 108 5.88 10.44 3.86
N GLY A 109 5.50 11.61 3.33
CA GLY A 109 5.98 12.06 2.03
C GLY A 109 7.51 12.21 1.96
N ARG A 110 8.15 12.62 3.07
CA ARG A 110 9.61 12.71 3.18
C ARG A 110 10.24 11.32 3.13
N LEU A 111 9.71 10.35 3.90
CA LEU A 111 10.22 8.98 3.92
C LEU A 111 10.16 8.32 2.54
N LEU A 112 9.06 8.52 1.82
CA LEU A 112 8.89 7.99 0.46
C LEU A 112 9.88 8.60 -0.53
N LEU A 113 10.10 9.92 -0.47
CA LEU A 113 11.05 10.61 -1.34
C LEU A 113 12.50 10.24 -1.02
N GLU A 114 12.88 10.19 0.25
CA GLU A 114 14.22 9.76 0.69
C GLU A 114 14.50 8.31 0.26
N ARG A 115 13.51 7.41 0.41
CA ARG A 115 13.62 6.04 -0.09
C ARG A 115 13.76 5.99 -1.60
N ALA A 116 12.99 6.78 -2.35
CA ALA A 116 13.03 6.79 -3.81
C ALA A 116 14.36 7.36 -4.36
N ALA A 117 14.98 8.29 -3.64
CA ALA A 117 16.27 8.87 -4.00
C ALA A 117 17.46 7.92 -3.75
N ASP A 118 17.28 6.85 -2.97
CA ASP A 118 18.31 5.84 -2.68
C ASP A 118 18.19 4.65 -3.66
N PRO A 119 19.18 4.43 -4.55
CA PRO A 119 19.13 3.37 -5.56
C PRO A 119 19.04 1.95 -4.98
N GLN A 120 19.48 1.75 -3.74
CA GLN A 120 19.45 0.46 -3.07
C GLN A 120 18.13 0.30 -2.29
N ARG A 121 17.78 1.27 -1.44
CA ARG A 121 16.58 1.19 -0.59
C ARG A 121 15.27 1.27 -1.39
N SER A 122 15.28 1.94 -2.54
CA SER A 122 14.14 1.96 -3.48
C SER A 122 13.75 0.56 -3.98
N THR A 123 14.64 -0.42 -3.85
CA THR A 123 14.42 -1.80 -4.30
C THR A 123 13.84 -2.72 -3.22
N TYR A 124 13.80 -2.25 -1.97
CA TYR A 124 13.33 -3.04 -0.82
C TYR A 124 11.81 -2.92 -0.63
N ALA A 125 11.24 -3.80 0.20
CA ALA A 125 9.87 -3.63 0.66
C ALA A 125 9.70 -2.28 1.37
N LEU A 126 8.50 -1.69 1.29
CA LEU A 126 8.26 -0.36 1.88
C LEU A 126 8.49 -0.37 3.39
N ARG A 127 8.12 -1.46 4.08
CA ARG A 127 8.31 -1.63 5.53
C ARG A 127 9.72 -1.32 6.05
N GLU A 128 10.76 -1.52 5.23
CA GLU A 128 12.15 -1.28 5.67
C GLU A 128 12.41 0.21 5.92
N ALA A 129 11.71 1.10 5.19
CA ALA A 129 11.75 2.54 5.42
C ALA A 129 10.81 3.01 6.55
N LEU A 130 9.97 2.11 7.08
CA LEU A 130 9.04 2.41 8.17
C LEU A 130 9.59 1.94 9.53
N SER A 131 10.58 1.05 9.51
CA SER A 131 11.19 0.50 10.72
C SER A 131 11.92 1.58 11.53
N GLY A 132 11.77 1.54 12.86
CA GLY A 132 12.42 2.48 13.77
C GLY A 132 11.68 3.81 13.98
N HIS A 133 10.51 3.98 13.35
CA HIS A 133 9.66 5.15 13.56
C HIS A 133 8.67 4.97 14.72
N THR A 134 8.19 6.10 15.24
CA THR A 134 7.17 6.15 16.28
C THR A 134 5.79 6.07 15.67
N HIS A 135 4.96 5.15 16.19
CA HIS A 135 3.61 4.90 15.69
C HIS A 135 2.53 5.27 16.71
N ALA A 136 1.41 5.76 16.21
CA ALA A 136 0.15 5.90 16.95
C ALA A 136 -0.88 4.83 16.52
N ARG A 137 -2.08 4.89 17.10
CA ARG A 137 -3.21 4.08 16.61
C ARG A 137 -3.67 4.60 15.25
N ASN A 138 -4.19 3.70 14.42
CA ASN A 138 -4.76 4.07 13.13
C ASN A 138 -6.18 4.63 13.33
N ALA A 139 -6.32 5.95 13.25
CA ALA A 139 -7.60 6.63 13.44
C ALA A 139 -8.69 6.19 12.44
N VAL A 140 -8.32 5.77 11.22
CA VAL A 140 -9.28 5.27 10.22
C VAL A 140 -9.82 3.91 10.64
N LEU A 141 -8.96 3.02 11.15
CA LEU A 141 -9.39 1.72 11.67
C LEU A 141 -10.21 1.89 12.96
N ASP A 142 -9.82 2.81 13.84
CA ASP A 142 -10.57 3.14 15.05
C ASP A 142 -11.97 3.68 14.69
N ALA A 143 -12.05 4.64 13.76
CA ALA A 143 -13.34 5.17 13.28
C ALA A 143 -14.19 4.08 12.59
N GLY A 144 -13.55 3.17 11.84
CA GLY A 144 -14.22 2.02 11.24
C GLY A 144 -14.79 1.09 12.30
N TRP A 145 -14.01 0.74 13.32
CA TRP A 145 -14.46 -0.06 14.46
C TRP A 145 -15.62 0.60 15.21
N ASP A 146 -15.52 1.91 15.44
CA ASP A 146 -16.51 2.71 16.15
C ASP A 146 -17.82 2.87 15.38
N SER A 147 -17.81 2.70 14.05
CA SER A 147 -18.99 2.81 13.21
C SER A 147 -19.95 1.61 13.30
N TYR A 148 -19.53 0.50 13.90
CA TYR A 148 -20.33 -0.71 13.93
C TYR A 148 -21.41 -0.71 15.02
N PRO A 149 -22.61 -1.27 14.74
CA PRO A 149 -23.76 -1.23 15.66
C PRO A 149 -23.56 -1.97 16.98
N TRP A 150 -22.60 -2.90 17.05
CA TRP A 150 -22.34 -3.68 18.28
C TRP A 150 -21.62 -2.88 19.36
N ARG A 151 -21.12 -1.68 19.09
CA ARG A 151 -20.52 -0.82 20.13
C ARG A 151 -21.54 -0.41 21.19
N ASP A 152 -22.80 -0.27 20.78
CA ASP A 152 -23.91 0.10 21.65
C ASP A 152 -24.66 -1.11 22.21
N ALA A 153 -24.31 -2.32 21.76
CA ALA A 153 -24.80 -3.56 22.34
C ALA A 153 -24.05 -3.80 23.66
N ALA A 154 -24.64 -3.34 24.76
CA ALA A 154 -24.18 -3.68 26.10
C ALA A 154 -23.98 -5.20 26.20
N PRO A 155 -22.90 -5.71 26.81
CA PRO A 155 -22.75 -7.13 27.06
C PRO A 155 -23.86 -7.55 28.02
N GLY A 156 -24.94 -8.08 27.46
CA GLY A 156 -25.87 -8.92 28.21
C GLY A 156 -25.06 -10.14 28.65
N GLN A 157 -24.45 -10.08 29.83
CA GLN A 157 -24.05 -11.27 30.56
C GLN A 157 -25.33 -12.07 30.83
N VAL A 158 -25.70 -12.92 29.88
CA VAL A 158 -26.60 -14.03 30.17
C VAL A 158 -25.71 -15.01 30.94
N ALA A 159 -25.92 -15.06 32.26
CA ALA A 159 -25.27 -16.04 33.11
C ALA A 159 -25.52 -17.43 32.51
N SER A 160 -24.44 -18.14 32.19
CA SER A 160 -24.51 -19.54 31.78
C SER A 160 -25.12 -20.34 32.93
N GLU A 161 -26.21 -21.06 32.66
CA GLU A 161 -26.82 -21.99 33.61
C GLU A 161 -25.78 -22.98 34.15
N PRO A 162 -25.81 -23.30 35.47
CA PRO A 162 -24.88 -24.26 36.03
C PRO A 162 -25.14 -25.64 35.41
N ALA A 163 -24.08 -26.28 34.94
CA ALA A 163 -24.12 -27.63 34.40
C ALA A 163 -24.76 -28.57 35.43
N GLY A 164 -25.91 -29.14 35.06
CA GLY A 164 -26.64 -30.09 35.89
C GLY A 164 -25.75 -31.29 36.25
N THR A 165 -25.69 -31.59 37.54
CA THR A 165 -25.11 -32.82 38.07
C THR A 165 -25.87 -34.04 37.55
N ALA A 166 -25.22 -34.83 36.71
CA ALA A 166 -25.68 -36.16 36.33
C ALA A 166 -25.70 -37.08 37.56
N LYS A 167 -26.80 -37.82 37.72
CA LYS A 167 -27.02 -38.83 38.77
C LYS A 167 -26.78 -40.22 38.19
#